data_AF-A0A5J4P6V6-F1
#
_entry.id   AF-A0A5J4P6V6-F1
#
_cell.length_a   1.000
_cell.length_b   1.000
_cell.length_c   1.000
_cell.angle_alpha   90.00
_cell.angle_beta   90.00
_cell.angle_gamma   90.00
#
_symmetry.space_group_name_H-M   'P 1'
#
loop_
_entity.id
_entity.type
_entity.pdbx_description
1 polymer ?
#
loop_
_entity_poly.entity_id
_entity_poly.type
_entity_poly.pdbx_seq_one_letter_code
_entity_poly.pdbx_strand_id
1 'polypeptide(L)'
;MFFNDLRRHGKLAAKRHPMYEKNKFGKFFMYFMAVFWAGYLLFIGIGLVYAFREGFPSMEPYHILNKALFAILIMDFLMRFPLQKTPTQEVKPYLLLPIKKNRVLDFLLLRSGLSSFNVIWLFLFVPFAVLTVTHFFGITGIITYSLGIYLLVVFNN
;
A
#
# COMPACT_ATOMS: atom_id res chain seq x y z
N MET A 1 22.63 2.24 11.44
CA MET A 1 23.68 2.31 10.39
C MET A 1 23.32 1.40 9.21
N PHE A 2 23.38 0.09 9.36
CA PHE A 2 23.09 -0.91 8.31
C PHE A 2 21.82 -0.70 7.45
N PHE A 3 20.65 -0.46 8.06
CA PHE A 3 19.41 -0.22 7.32
C PHE A 3 19.45 1.03 6.43
N ASN A 4 20.09 2.10 6.90
CA ASN A 4 20.24 3.34 6.15
C ASN A 4 21.19 3.15 4.97
N ASP A 5 22.23 2.33 5.14
CA ASP A 5 23.18 2.00 4.09
C ASP A 5 22.50 1.21 2.98
N LEU A 6 21.76 0.15 3.30
CA LEU A 6 20.96 -0.60 2.31
C LEU A 6 19.94 0.28 1.58
N ARG A 7 19.26 1.17 2.31
CA ARG A 7 18.34 2.16 1.70
C ARG A 7 19.07 3.10 0.74
N ARG A 8 20.29 3.53 1.10
CA ARG A 8 21.14 4.37 0.23
C ARG A 8 21.60 3.61 -1.01
N HIS A 9 22.00 2.35 -0.87
CA HIS A 9 22.35 1.47 -1.99
C HIS A 9 21.20 1.36 -2.99
N GLY A 10 19.96 1.13 -2.53
CA GLY A 10 18.78 1.09 -3.39
C GLY A 10 18.54 2.41 -4.15
N LYS A 11 18.67 3.55 -3.47
CA LYS A 11 18.55 4.88 -4.11
C LYS A 11 19.63 5.13 -5.16
N LEU A 12 20.88 4.73 -4.88
CA LEU A 12 22.00 4.90 -5.82
C LEU A 12 21.85 3.97 -7.03
N ALA A 13 21.40 2.73 -6.83
CA ALA A 13 21.12 1.80 -7.92
C ALA A 13 20.06 2.37 -8.89
N ALA A 14 18.99 2.97 -8.36
CA ALA A 14 17.98 3.63 -9.18
C ALA A 14 18.54 4.82 -9.97
N LYS A 15 19.40 5.64 -9.35
CA LYS A 15 20.04 6.81 -10.00
C LYS A 15 21.02 6.42 -11.11
N ARG A 16 21.76 5.33 -10.93
CA ARG A 16 22.76 4.83 -11.90
C ARG A 16 22.14 4.16 -13.11
N HIS A 17 20.82 3.94 -13.12
CA HIS A 17 20.15 3.31 -14.23
C HIS A 17 20.21 4.22 -15.49
N PRO A 18 20.63 3.73 -16.67
CA PRO A 18 20.83 4.57 -17.87
C PRO A 18 19.58 5.35 -18.32
N MET A 19 18.39 4.84 -17.99
CA MET A 19 17.11 5.49 -18.29
C MET A 19 16.68 6.53 -17.25
N TYR A 20 17.39 6.66 -16.12
CA TYR A 20 16.98 7.52 -15.01
C TYR A 20 16.97 9.00 -15.41
N GLU A 21 17.98 9.49 -16.12
CA GLU A 21 18.04 10.89 -16.55
C GLU A 21 17.29 11.16 -17.85
N LYS A 22 17.23 10.16 -18.73
CA LYS A 22 16.58 10.29 -20.05
C LYS A 22 15.06 10.41 -19.97
N ASN A 23 14.43 9.86 -18.92
CA ASN A 23 12.97 9.77 -18.84
C ASN A 23 12.32 10.83 -17.90
N LYS A 24 12.49 12.12 -18.22
CA LYS A 24 11.83 13.22 -17.46
C LYS A 24 10.30 13.11 -17.50
N PHE A 25 9.75 12.80 -18.68
CA PHE A 25 8.30 12.61 -18.86
C PHE A 25 7.77 11.45 -18.03
N GLY A 26 8.45 10.30 -18.02
CA GLY A 26 8.05 9.16 -17.21
C GLY A 26 8.09 9.44 -15.71
N LYS A 27 9.06 10.23 -15.21
CA LYS A 27 9.06 10.68 -13.81
C LYS A 27 7.83 11.52 -13.49
N PHE A 28 7.55 12.53 -14.32
CA PHE A 28 6.35 13.35 -14.17
C PHE A 28 5.08 12.50 -14.18
N PHE A 29 4.95 11.61 -15.16
CA PHE A 29 3.78 10.75 -15.32
C PHE A 29 3.60 9.79 -14.13
N MET A 30 4.69 9.23 -13.57
CA MET A 30 4.62 8.40 -12.37
C MET A 30 4.08 9.17 -11.16
N TYR A 31 4.56 10.39 -10.91
CA TYR A 31 4.07 11.21 -9.80
C TYR A 31 2.62 11.64 -10.03
N PHE A 32 2.28 12.06 -11.25
CA PHE A 32 0.92 12.41 -11.62
C PHE A 32 -0.04 11.23 -11.42
N MET A 33 0.34 10.03 -11.87
CA MET A 33 -0.48 8.82 -11.65
C MET A 33 -0.62 8.47 -10.17
N ALA A 34 0.43 8.62 -9.37
CA ALA A 34 0.33 8.38 -7.93
C ALA A 34 -0.69 9.32 -7.26
N VAL A 35 -0.66 10.62 -7.60
CA VAL A 35 -1.62 11.60 -7.06
C VAL A 35 -3.03 11.35 -7.59
N PHE A 36 -3.16 11.05 -8.89
CA PHE A 36 -4.43 10.72 -9.52
C PHE A 36 -5.10 9.52 -8.84
N TRP A 37 -4.37 8.41 -8.64
CA TRP A 37 -4.89 7.23 -7.94
C TRP A 37 -5.24 7.50 -6.49
N ALA A 38 -4.42 8.27 -5.76
CA ALA A 38 -4.74 8.66 -4.38
C ALA A 38 -6.04 9.48 -4.31
N GLY A 39 -6.20 10.47 -5.20
CA GLY A 39 -7.42 11.27 -5.30
C GLY A 39 -8.64 10.41 -5.69
N TYR A 40 -8.48 9.55 -6.69
CA TYR A 40 -9.54 8.65 -7.17
C TYR A 40 -10.01 7.69 -6.07
N LEU A 41 -9.10 7.12 -5.29
CA LEU A 41 -9.44 6.25 -4.16
C LEU A 41 -10.12 6.99 -3.01
N LEU A 42 -9.74 8.25 -2.73
CA LEU A 42 -10.47 9.09 -1.78
C LEU A 42 -11.92 9.30 -2.24
N PHE A 43 -12.13 9.63 -3.51
CA PHE A 43 -13.48 9.79 -4.09
C PHE A 43 -14.28 8.50 -4.01
N ILE A 44 -13.69 7.35 -4.37
CA ILE A 44 -14.34 6.05 -4.22
C ILE A 44 -14.67 5.77 -2.76
N GLY A 45 -13.73 5.99 -1.83
CA GLY A 45 -13.94 5.74 -0.41
C GLY A 45 -15.14 6.52 0.13
N ILE A 46 -15.28 7.80 -0.26
CA ILE A 46 -16.44 8.63 0.10
C ILE A 46 -17.70 8.15 -0.63
N GLY A 47 -17.62 7.90 -1.94
CA GLY A 47 -18.75 7.46 -2.77
C GLY A 47 -19.35 6.12 -2.30
N LEU A 48 -18.52 5.19 -1.85
CA LEU A 48 -18.96 3.90 -1.29
C LEU A 48 -19.82 4.07 -0.04
N VAL A 49 -19.57 5.11 0.78
CA VAL A 49 -20.40 5.38 1.96
C VAL A 49 -21.83 5.70 1.52
N TYR A 50 -22.00 6.60 0.56
CA TYR A 50 -23.32 6.97 0.05
C TYR A 50 -23.99 5.81 -0.68
N ALA A 51 -23.25 5.12 -1.56
CA ALA A 51 -23.76 3.97 -2.31
C ALA A 51 -24.27 2.84 -1.39
N PHE A 52 -23.55 2.53 -0.31
CA PHE A 52 -23.98 1.51 0.63
C PHE A 52 -25.14 1.95 1.52
N ARG A 53 -25.19 3.22 1.93
CA ARG A 53 -26.32 3.77 2.69
C ARG A 53 -27.63 3.73 1.90
N GLU A 54 -27.58 4.04 0.61
CA GLU A 54 -28.76 4.02 -0.26
C GLU A 54 -29.14 2.59 -0.69
N GLY A 55 -28.16 1.75 -1.02
CA GLY A 55 -28.42 0.40 -1.53
C GLY A 55 -28.81 -0.63 -0.46
N PHE A 56 -28.34 -0.47 0.78
CA PHE A 56 -28.56 -1.42 1.87
C PHE A 56 -28.93 -0.70 3.18
N PRO A 57 -30.14 -0.12 3.27
CA PRO A 57 -30.54 0.68 4.43
C PRO A 57 -30.63 -0.12 5.75
N SER A 58 -30.62 -1.45 5.70
CA SER A 58 -30.69 -2.32 6.86
C SER A 58 -29.32 -2.69 7.46
N MET A 59 -28.21 -2.30 6.82
CA MET A 59 -26.87 -2.67 7.27
C MET A 59 -25.90 -1.50 7.18
N GLU A 60 -25.10 -1.33 8.24
CA GLU A 60 -24.09 -0.28 8.26
C GLU A 60 -23.04 -0.47 7.14
N PRO A 61 -22.62 0.61 6.46
CA PRO A 61 -21.67 0.52 5.35
C PRO A 61 -20.38 -0.22 5.69
N TYR A 62 -19.86 -0.06 6.91
CA TYR A 62 -18.61 -0.70 7.31
C TYR A 62 -18.74 -2.23 7.41
N HIS A 63 -19.91 -2.76 7.78
CA HIS A 63 -20.15 -4.21 7.78
C HIS A 63 -20.16 -4.77 6.36
N ILE A 64 -20.73 -4.04 5.40
CA ILE A 64 -20.77 -4.43 3.99
C ILE A 64 -19.35 -4.43 3.41
N LEU A 65 -18.59 -3.35 3.66
CA LEU A 65 -17.22 -3.26 3.19
C LEU A 65 -16.34 -4.37 3.77
N ASN A 66 -16.52 -4.72 5.04
CA ASN A 66 -15.79 -5.81 5.68
C ASN A 66 -16.12 -7.19 5.06
N LYS A 67 -17.35 -7.42 4.60
CA LYS A 67 -17.70 -8.63 3.83
C LYS A 67 -17.01 -8.65 2.47
N ALA A 68 -16.92 -7.50 1.82
CA ALA A 68 -16.21 -7.36 0.54
C ALA A 68 -14.67 -7.38 0.69
N LEU A 69 -14.13 -7.23 1.90
CA LEU A 69 -12.70 -7.10 2.14
C LEU A 69 -11.89 -8.27 1.59
N PHE A 70 -12.40 -9.50 1.71
CA PHE A 70 -11.73 -10.68 1.15
C PHE A 70 -11.58 -10.59 -0.38
N ALA A 71 -12.63 -10.14 -1.08
CA ALA A 71 -12.58 -9.92 -2.53
C ALA A 71 -11.61 -8.80 -2.90
N ILE A 72 -11.56 -7.72 -2.10
CA ILE A 72 -10.61 -6.62 -2.28
C ILE A 72 -9.16 -7.13 -2.14
N LEU A 73 -8.86 -7.98 -1.15
CA LEU A 73 -7.53 -8.56 -0.97
C LEU A 73 -7.11 -9.48 -2.12
N ILE A 74 -8.02 -10.29 -2.65
CA ILE A 74 -7.74 -11.11 -3.85
C ILE A 74 -7.44 -10.21 -5.06
N MET A 75 -8.26 -9.19 -5.28
CA MET A 75 -8.06 -8.24 -6.37
C MET A 75 -6.71 -7.51 -6.23
N ASP A 76 -6.38 -7.07 -5.02
CA ASP A 76 -5.10 -6.43 -4.69
C ASP A 76 -3.91 -7.36 -5.00
N PHE A 77 -3.98 -8.62 -4.59
CA PHE A 77 -2.95 -9.62 -4.87
C PHE A 77 -2.75 -9.81 -6.38
N LEU A 78 -3.83 -9.96 -7.14
CA LEU A 78 -3.78 -10.13 -8.60
C LEU A 78 -3.20 -8.90 -9.30
N MET A 79 -3.55 -7.70 -8.86
CA MET A 79 -3.01 -6.44 -9.41
C MET A 79 -1.52 -6.27 -9.10
N ARG A 80 -1.04 -6.75 -7.95
CA ARG A 80 0.37 -6.68 -7.55
C ARG A 80 1.26 -7.65 -8.29
N PHE A 81 0.73 -8.82 -8.65
CA PHE A 81 1.50 -9.91 -9.25
C PHE A 81 2.41 -9.48 -10.42
N PRO A 82 1.96 -8.69 -11.42
CA PRO A 82 2.84 -8.22 -12.50
C PRO A 82 3.71 -7.00 -12.13
N LEU A 83 3.32 -6.21 -11.12
CA LEU A 83 3.97 -4.93 -10.80
C LEU A 83 5.09 -5.07 -9.76
N GLN A 84 5.06 -6.12 -8.94
CA GLN A 84 6.02 -6.31 -7.87
C GLN A 84 7.22 -7.17 -8.28
N LYS A 85 8.40 -6.76 -7.83
CA LYS A 85 9.62 -7.57 -7.97
C LYS A 85 9.61 -8.67 -6.91
N THR A 86 9.91 -9.89 -7.30
CA THR A 86 9.98 -10.99 -6.35
C THR A 86 11.12 -10.76 -5.35
N PRO A 87 10.92 -11.08 -4.05
CA PRO A 87 11.96 -10.88 -3.02
C PRO A 87 13.27 -11.61 -3.37
N THR A 88 13.17 -12.75 -4.08
CA THR A 88 14.31 -13.50 -4.59
C THR A 88 15.18 -12.70 -5.56
N GLN A 89 14.60 -11.80 -6.37
CA GLN A 89 15.37 -10.92 -7.26
C GLN A 89 16.06 -9.79 -6.49
N GLU A 90 15.42 -9.26 -5.45
CA GLU A 90 15.98 -8.17 -4.62
C GLU A 90 17.08 -8.67 -3.67
N VAL A 91 17.01 -9.92 -3.18
CA VAL A 91 18.03 -10.51 -2.26
C VAL A 91 19.32 -10.89 -2.99
N LYS A 92 19.24 -11.42 -4.22
CA LYS A 92 20.39 -12.00 -4.96
C LYS A 92 21.66 -11.13 -4.96
N PRO A 93 21.61 -9.81 -5.21
CA PRO A 93 22.80 -8.96 -5.20
C PRO A 93 23.49 -8.87 -3.84
N TYR A 94 22.75 -9.03 -2.74
CA TYR A 94 23.26 -8.91 -1.38
C TYR A 94 23.84 -10.22 -0.84
N LEU A 95 23.61 -11.35 -1.50
CA LEU A 95 24.16 -12.66 -1.09
C LEU A 95 25.68 -12.75 -1.25
N LEU A 96 26.26 -11.95 -2.15
CA LEU A 96 27.71 -11.89 -2.38
C LEU A 96 28.43 -11.01 -1.35
N LEU A 97 27.68 -10.21 -0.57
CA LEU A 97 28.25 -9.35 0.45
C LEU A 97 28.35 -10.13 1.77
N PRO A 98 29.33 -9.82 2.64
CA PRO A 98 29.52 -10.48 3.94
C PRO A 98 28.46 -10.00 4.95
N ILE A 99 27.18 -10.22 4.64
CA ILE A 99 26.02 -9.77 5.39
C ILE A 99 25.16 -11.00 5.73
N LYS A 100 24.71 -11.10 6.99
CA LYS A 100 23.80 -12.17 7.42
C LYS A 100 22.48 -12.11 6.64
N LYS A 101 22.08 -13.22 6.01
CA LYS A 101 20.84 -13.35 5.22
C LYS A 101 19.60 -12.82 5.96
N ASN A 102 19.44 -13.16 7.24
CA ASN A 102 18.29 -12.74 8.06
C ASN A 102 18.16 -11.21 8.12
N ARG A 103 19.27 -10.47 8.22
CA ARG A 103 19.25 -9.01 8.28
C ARG A 103 18.84 -8.36 6.96
N VAL A 104 19.18 -9.00 5.84
CA VAL A 104 18.73 -8.56 4.50
C VAL A 104 17.23 -8.82 4.35
N LEU A 105 16.75 -9.99 4.79
CA LEU A 105 15.33 -10.33 4.78
C LEU A 105 14.52 -9.34 5.63
N ASP A 106 14.95 -9.06 6.87
CA ASP A 106 14.29 -8.09 7.75
C ASP A 106 14.17 -6.70 7.07
N PHE A 107 15.23 -6.25 6.39
CA PHE A 107 15.20 -4.99 5.65
C PHE A 107 14.21 -5.01 4.49
N LEU A 108 14.21 -6.09 3.71
CA LEU A 108 13.31 -6.21 2.56
C LEU A 108 11.85 -6.30 3.02
N LEU A 109 11.57 -7.03 4.10
CA LEU A 109 10.24 -7.11 4.70
C LEU A 109 9.77 -5.74 5.20
N LEU A 110 10.61 -5.00 5.94
CA LEU A 110 10.29 -3.65 6.40
C LEU A 110 10.06 -2.68 5.24
N ARG A 111 10.88 -2.76 4.19
CA ARG A 111 10.73 -1.94 2.98
C ARG A 111 9.47 -2.31 2.20
N SER A 112 9.13 -3.58 2.13
CA SER A 112 7.94 -4.10 1.47
C SER A 112 6.68 -3.66 2.23
N GLY A 113 6.68 -3.79 3.56
CA GLY A 113 5.61 -3.34 4.44
C GLY A 113 5.31 -1.85 4.29
N LEU A 114 6.33 -1.00 4.26
CA LEU A 114 6.21 0.45 4.07
C LEU A 114 6.15 0.88 2.59
N SER A 115 5.83 -0.04 1.67
CA SER A 115 5.75 0.27 0.25
C SER A 115 4.55 1.17 -0.08
N SER A 116 4.69 2.00 -1.12
CA SER A 116 3.61 2.87 -1.59
C SER A 116 2.35 2.09 -1.98
N PHE A 117 2.50 0.85 -2.46
CA PHE A 117 1.37 -0.03 -2.77
C PHE A 117 0.58 -0.44 -1.53
N ASN A 118 1.18 -0.54 -0.35
CA ASN A 118 0.42 -0.83 0.87
C ASN A 118 -0.31 0.41 1.39
N VAL A 119 0.37 1.57 1.31
CA VAL A 119 -0.18 2.85 1.75
C VAL A 119 -1.34 3.30 0.85
N ILE A 120 -1.38 2.91 -0.42
CA ILE A 120 -2.41 3.36 -1.37
C ILE A 120 -3.83 3.01 -0.91
N TRP A 121 -4.03 1.85 -0.27
CA TRP A 121 -5.33 1.41 0.22
C TRP A 121 -5.84 2.25 1.38
N LEU A 122 -4.95 2.86 2.17
CA LEU A 122 -5.37 3.78 3.24
C LEU A 122 -6.14 4.98 2.68
N PHE A 123 -5.86 5.43 1.45
CA PHE A 123 -6.63 6.50 0.82
C PHE A 123 -8.08 6.11 0.52
N LEU A 124 -8.40 4.82 0.40
CA LEU A 124 -9.79 4.35 0.28
C LEU A 124 -10.42 4.15 1.66
N PHE A 125 -9.73 3.45 2.55
CA PHE A 125 -10.31 2.99 3.81
C PHE A 125 -10.35 4.06 4.91
N VAL A 126 -9.39 4.98 4.96
CA VAL A 126 -9.37 6.05 5.97
C VAL A 126 -10.56 7.01 5.82
N PRO A 127 -10.83 7.63 4.66
CA PRO A 127 -12.00 8.51 4.54
C PRO A 127 -13.32 7.76 4.75
N PHE A 128 -13.40 6.50 4.29
CA PHE A 128 -14.54 5.62 4.53
C PHE A 128 -14.76 5.39 6.04
N ALA A 129 -13.71 5.06 6.78
CA ALA A 129 -13.76 4.85 8.22
C ALA A 129 -14.13 6.12 8.97
N VAL A 130 -13.60 7.27 8.55
CA VAL A 130 -13.93 8.58 9.13
C VAL A 130 -15.42 8.90 8.99
N LEU A 131 -16.08 8.48 7.90
CA LEU A 131 -17.50 8.77 7.70
C LEU A 131 -18.46 7.74 8.32
N THR A 132 -17.98 6.52 8.58
CA THR A 132 -18.83 5.39 9.02
C THR A 132 -18.55 4.95 10.44
N VAL A 133 -17.27 4.78 10.81
CA VAL A 133 -16.83 4.21 12.10
C VAL A 133 -16.83 5.26 13.20
N THR A 134 -16.59 6.54 12.88
CA THR A 134 -16.57 7.66 13.84
C THR A 134 -17.83 7.74 14.68
N HIS A 135 -18.99 7.51 14.07
CA HIS A 135 -20.28 7.64 14.74
C HIS A 135 -20.43 6.66 15.91
N PHE A 136 -19.82 5.47 15.79
CA PHE A 136 -20.00 4.37 16.75
C PHE A 136 -18.80 4.18 17.68
N PHE A 137 -17.58 4.37 17.17
CA PHE A 137 -16.34 4.00 17.87
C PHE A 137 -15.38 5.18 18.06
N GLY A 138 -15.77 6.38 17.62
CA GLY A 138 -14.95 7.59 17.75
C GLY A 138 -13.60 7.51 17.04
N ILE A 139 -12.65 8.31 17.50
CA ILE A 139 -11.30 8.43 16.91
C ILE A 139 -10.50 7.14 17.09
N THR A 140 -10.62 6.48 18.23
CA THR A 140 -9.94 5.21 18.51
C THR A 140 -10.36 4.13 17.53
N GLY A 141 -11.66 4.05 17.20
CA GLY A 141 -12.17 3.14 16.18
C GLY A 141 -11.60 3.36 14.78
N ILE A 142 -11.43 4.61 14.35
CA ILE A 142 -10.81 4.92 13.05
C ILE A 142 -9.38 4.39 13.00
N ILE A 143 -8.61 4.65 14.06
CA ILE A 143 -7.19 4.29 14.13
C ILE A 143 -7.04 2.77 14.11
N THR A 144 -7.80 2.05 14.96
CA THR A 144 -7.71 0.59 15.03
C THR A 144 -8.22 -0.08 13.76
N TYR A 145 -9.28 0.43 13.14
CA TYR A 145 -9.80 -0.06 11.87
C TYR A 145 -8.79 0.13 10.73
N SER A 146 -8.24 1.34 10.60
CA SER A 146 -7.26 1.66 9.56
C SER A 146 -5.97 0.86 9.75
N LEU A 147 -5.53 0.67 10.99
CA LEU A 147 -4.37 -0.16 11.32
C LEU A 147 -4.63 -1.63 10.98
N GLY A 148 -5.80 -2.17 11.32
CA GLY A 148 -6.18 -3.54 11.02
C GLY A 148 -6.16 -3.82 9.51
N ILE A 149 -6.74 -2.93 8.71
CA ILE A 149 -6.70 -3.04 7.24
C ILE A 149 -5.27 -2.93 6.73
N TYR A 150 -4.49 -1.98 7.24
CA TYR A 150 -3.10 -1.84 6.84
C TYR A 150 -2.30 -3.13 7.09
N LEU A 151 -2.47 -3.77 8.24
CA LEU A 151 -1.81 -5.03 8.57
C LEU A 151 -2.27 -6.16 7.64
N LEU A 152 -3.56 -6.23 7.29
CA LEU A 152 -4.07 -7.21 6.33
C LEU A 152 -3.48 -7.01 4.93
N VAL A 153 -3.39 -5.76 4.46
CA VAL A 153 -2.77 -5.44 3.18
C VAL A 153 -1.27 -5.76 3.18
N VAL A 154 -0.56 -5.47 4.29
CA VAL A 154 0.85 -5.84 4.45
C VAL A 154 1.03 -7.36 4.48
N PHE A 155 0.10 -8.11 5.08
CA PHE A 155 0.12 -9.56 5.07
C PHE A 155 -0.15 -10.15 3.67
N ASN A 156 -0.92 -9.44 2.84
CA ASN A 156 -1.26 -9.84 1.47
C ASN A 156 -0.15 -9.56 0.42
N ASN A 157 1.07 -9.27 0.88
CA ASN A 157 2.16 -8.70 0.08
C ASN A 157 3.36 -9.65 0.01
#